data_AF-A0A4Y2QYW0-F1
#
_entry.id   AF-A0A4Y2QYW0-F1
#
_cell.length_a   1.000
_cell.length_b   1.000
_cell.length_c   1.000
_cell.angle_alpha   90.00
_cell.angle_beta   90.00
_cell.angle_gamma   90.00
#
_symmetry.space_group_name_H-M   'P 1'
#
loop_
_entity.id
_entity.type
_entity.pdbx_description
1 polymer ?
#
loop_
_entity_poly.entity_id
_entity_poly.type
_entity_poly.pdbx_seq_one_letter_code
_entity_poly.pdbx_strand_id
1 'polypeptide(L)'
;MVEPIAESDDLLRPGVRPSPGIVHMAFAYLFNQIKQRKDIEYIVQASYMEIYKEHALDLLNPSTKPLPVRWSKEKGFYAENLFVVECEDAGDLEGVLDEGLKFFLLSTFCEKVLIYI
;
A
#
# COMPACT_ATOMS: atom_id res chain seq x y z
N MET A 1 1.51 -14.26 29.91
CA MET A 1 1.20 -12.86 29.56
C MET A 1 0.12 -12.94 28.51
N VAL A 2 -1.08 -12.52 28.87
CA VAL A 2 -2.26 -12.56 27.99
C VAL A 2 -2.18 -11.31 27.13
N GLU A 3 -2.25 -11.44 25.81
CA GLU A 3 -2.34 -10.26 24.94
C GLU A 3 -3.59 -9.44 25.30
N PRO A 4 -3.50 -8.10 25.29
CA PRO A 4 -4.62 -7.27 25.68
C PRO A 4 -5.76 -7.47 24.68
N ILE A 5 -6.93 -7.75 25.23
CA ILE A 5 -8.20 -7.83 24.51
C ILE A 5 -8.43 -6.44 23.93
N ALA A 6 -8.53 -6.32 22.60
CA ALA A 6 -8.83 -5.06 21.92
C ALA A 6 -9.99 -4.36 22.65
N GLU A 7 -9.73 -3.14 23.13
CA GLU A 7 -10.72 -2.37 23.88
C GLU A 7 -11.97 -2.18 23.01
N SER A 8 -13.14 -2.37 23.62
CA SER A 8 -14.45 -2.33 22.96
C SER A 8 -14.80 -1.02 22.25
N ASP A 9 -13.97 0.02 22.42
CA ASP A 9 -14.11 1.33 21.79
C ASP A 9 -13.62 1.36 20.34
N ASP A 10 -12.74 0.45 19.92
CA ASP A 10 -12.25 0.38 18.53
C ASP A 10 -13.34 -0.10 17.56
N LEU A 11 -14.32 -0.89 18.04
CA LEU A 11 -15.43 -1.39 17.22
C LEU A 11 -16.49 -0.33 16.86
N LEU A 12 -16.44 0.85 17.49
CA LEU A 12 -17.38 1.94 17.25
C LEU A 12 -16.85 2.99 16.25
N ARG A 13 -15.62 2.84 15.75
CA ARG A 13 -15.04 3.75 14.75
C ARG A 13 -15.53 3.31 13.35
N PRO A 14 -16.21 4.18 12.57
CA PRO A 14 -16.55 3.86 11.19
C PRO A 14 -15.26 3.55 10.41
N GLY A 15 -15.11 2.30 9.94
CA GLY A 15 -13.91 1.83 9.23
C GLY A 15 -13.16 0.67 9.89
N VAL A 16 -13.43 0.35 11.16
CA VAL A 16 -12.81 -0.82 11.81
C VAL A 16 -13.54 -2.09 11.40
N ARG A 17 -12.95 -2.82 10.45
CA ARG A 17 -13.39 -4.17 10.10
C ARG A 17 -13.07 -5.12 11.26
N PRO A 18 -13.98 -6.05 11.62
CA PRO A 18 -13.80 -6.96 12.75
C PRO A 18 -12.58 -7.89 12.59
N SER A 19 -12.03 -8.00 11.38
CA SER A 19 -10.74 -8.62 11.09
C SER A 19 -9.98 -7.77 10.07
N PRO A 20 -8.74 -7.33 10.34
CA PRO A 20 -7.91 -6.65 9.36
C PRO A 20 -7.67 -7.54 8.13
N GLY A 21 -7.64 -6.93 6.94
CA GLY A 21 -7.30 -7.64 5.71
C GLY A 21 -5.81 -7.99 5.63
N ILE A 22 -5.43 -8.86 4.68
CA ILE A 22 -4.04 -9.32 4.54
C ILE A 22 -3.04 -8.17 4.34
N VAL A 23 -3.44 -7.12 3.60
CA VAL A 23 -2.61 -5.94 3.35
C VAL A 23 -2.33 -5.18 4.66
N HIS A 24 -3.35 -4.97 5.48
CA HIS A 24 -3.22 -4.22 6.75
C HIS A 24 -2.37 -5.04 7.75
N MET A 25 -2.58 -6.37 7.79
CA MET A 25 -1.75 -7.28 8.58
C MET A 25 -0.29 -7.26 8.12
N ALA A 26 -0.03 -7.18 6.81
CA ALA A 26 1.32 -7.10 6.27
C ALA A 26 2.02 -5.78 6.64
N PHE A 27 1.31 -4.64 6.61
CA PHE A 27 1.85 -3.35 7.04
C PHE A 27 2.25 -3.36 8.51
N ALA A 28 1.35 -3.83 9.38
CA ALA A 28 1.63 -3.97 10.81
C ALA A 28 2.82 -4.89 11.08
N TYR A 29 2.89 -6.04 10.38
CA TYR A 29 4.00 -6.97 10.49
C TYR A 29 5.33 -6.34 10.01
N LEU A 30 5.34 -5.67 8.87
CA LEU A 30 6.52 -5.01 8.30
C LEU A 30 7.14 -4.03 9.29
N PHE A 31 6.34 -3.09 9.82
CA PHE A 31 6.85 -2.11 10.77
C PHE A 31 7.21 -2.70 12.13
N ASN A 32 6.57 -3.80 12.55
CA ASN A 32 7.01 -4.55 13.72
C ASN A 32 8.41 -5.15 13.51
N GLN A 33 8.69 -5.71 12.32
CA GLN A 33 10.02 -6.24 11.99
C GLN A 33 11.09 -5.14 11.93
N ILE A 34 10.77 -3.99 11.33
CA ILE A 34 11.68 -2.83 11.27
C ILE A 34 12.03 -2.36 12.69
N LYS A 35 11.04 -2.23 13.59
CA LYS A 35 11.26 -1.79 14.98
C LYS A 35 12.16 -2.75 15.78
N GLN A 36 12.19 -4.03 15.44
CA GLN A 36 13.01 -5.04 16.11
C GLN A 36 14.48 -5.00 15.66
N ARG A 37 14.76 -4.50 14.46
CA ARG A 37 16.11 -4.44 13.88
C ARG A 37 16.65 -3.01 13.93
N LYS A 38 17.40 -2.71 14.99
CA LYS A 38 17.97 -1.36 15.23
C LYS A 38 19.36 -1.16 14.62
N ASP A 39 19.91 -2.20 14.01
CA ASP A 39 21.23 -2.24 13.41
C ASP A 39 21.26 -1.78 11.94
N ILE A 40 20.07 -1.51 11.36
CA ILE A 40 19.90 -1.18 9.95
C ILE A 40 18.95 0.03 9.84
N GLU A 41 19.27 0.96 8.95
CA GLU A 41 18.37 2.05 8.55
C GLU A 41 17.51 1.60 7.37
N TYR A 42 16.22 1.92 7.43
CA TYR A 42 15.24 1.55 6.41
C TYR A 42 14.59 2.80 5.83
N ILE A 43 14.34 2.76 4.52
CA ILE A 43 13.46 3.72 3.84
C ILE A 43 12.33 2.88 3.27
N VAL A 44 11.10 3.14 3.72
CA VAL A 44 9.91 2.46 3.21
C VAL A 44 9.25 3.39 2.21
N GLN A 45 8.98 2.87 1.02
CA GLN A 45 8.32 3.59 -0.05
C GLN A 45 7.13 2.80 -0.55
N ALA A 46 6.03 3.49 -0.82
CA ALA A 46 4.81 2.88 -1.33
C ALA A 46 4.33 3.59 -2.60
N SER A 47 3.77 2.80 -3.49
CA SER A 47 3.07 3.25 -4.68
C SER A 47 1.86 2.37 -4.87
N TYR A 48 0.79 2.91 -5.46
CA TYR A 48 -0.42 2.14 -5.70
C TYR A 48 -0.90 2.39 -7.12
N MET A 49 -0.97 1.31 -7.92
CA MET A 49 -1.41 1.36 -9.30
C MET A 49 -2.41 0.25 -9.62
N GLU A 50 -3.26 0.51 -10.60
CA GLU A 50 -4.14 -0.48 -11.21
C GLU A 50 -3.64 -0.80 -12.63
N ILE A 51 -3.77 -2.06 -13.05
CA ILE A 51 -3.60 -2.44 -14.45
C ILE A 51 -4.99 -2.77 -14.99
N TYR A 52 -5.53 -1.88 -15.80
CA TYR A 52 -6.86 -2.03 -16.39
C TYR A 52 -6.78 -1.96 -17.91
N LYS A 53 -7.27 -3.00 -18.60
CA LYS A 53 -7.21 -3.11 -20.07
C LYS A 53 -5.80 -2.82 -20.63
N GLU A 54 -4.79 -3.47 -20.04
CA GLU A 54 -3.38 -3.28 -20.42
C GLU A 54 -2.84 -1.85 -20.19
N HIS A 55 -3.55 -1.00 -19.46
CA HIS A 55 -3.10 0.33 -19.07
C HIS A 55 -2.71 0.37 -17.59
N ALA A 56 -1.49 0.80 -17.31
CA ALA A 56 -1.02 1.13 -15.98
C ALA A 56 -1.59 2.49 -15.55
N LEU A 57 -2.34 2.53 -14.45
CA LEU A 57 -2.96 3.73 -13.90
C LEU A 57 -2.44 3.97 -12.49
N ASP A 58 -1.97 5.18 -12.22
CA ASP A 58 -1.57 5.61 -10.88
C ASP A 58 -2.83 5.91 -10.05
N LEU A 59 -3.02 5.19 -8.94
CA LEU A 59 -4.19 5.36 -8.07
C LEU A 59 -3.99 6.48 -7.04
N LEU A 60 -2.77 6.99 -6.88
CA LEU A 60 -2.45 8.10 -5.99
C LEU A 60 -2.44 9.43 -6.72
N ASN A 61 -2.60 9.41 -8.06
CA ASN A 61 -2.71 10.58 -8.90
C ASN A 61 -4.12 10.68 -9.50
N PRO A 62 -4.84 11.80 -9.33
CA PRO A 62 -6.18 11.97 -9.89
C PRO A 62 -6.21 11.98 -11.44
N SER A 63 -5.06 11.99 -12.11
CA SER A 63 -4.96 11.87 -13.56
C SER A 63 -5.34 10.48 -14.06
N THR A 64 -6.33 10.39 -14.95
CA THR A 64 -6.71 9.13 -15.61
C THR A 64 -5.79 8.73 -16.77
N LYS A 65 -4.66 9.41 -16.95
CA LYS A 65 -3.73 9.13 -18.05
C LYS A 65 -2.91 7.87 -17.74
N PRO A 66 -2.89 6.87 -18.64
CA PRO A 66 -2.03 5.71 -18.51
C PRO A 66 -0.55 6.09 -18.40
N LEU A 67 0.16 5.44 -17.48
CA LEU A 67 1.61 5.50 -17.36
C LEU A 67 2.28 4.60 -18.40
N PRO A 68 3.32 5.08 -19.11
CA PRO A 68 4.13 4.23 -19.96
C PRO A 68 4.87 3.18 -19.14
N VAL A 69 4.76 1.91 -19.51
CA VAL A 69 5.60 0.85 -18.95
C VAL A 69 6.90 0.79 -19.74
N ARG A 70 8.03 0.93 -19.05
CA ARG A 70 9.38 0.91 -19.63
C ARG A 70 10.21 -0.21 -19.04
N TRP A 71 11.37 -0.44 -19.65
CA TRP A 71 12.37 -1.39 -19.17
C TRP A 71 13.76 -0.75 -19.15
N SER A 72 14.53 -1.02 -18.09
CA SER A 72 15.97 -0.75 -18.04
C SER A 72 16.72 -1.93 -17.42
N LYS A 73 18.04 -2.00 -17.66
CA LYS A 73 18.87 -3.07 -17.11
C LYS A 73 18.95 -3.01 -15.57
N GLU A 74 18.89 -1.80 -15.02
CA GLU A 74 19.03 -1.53 -13.58
C GLU A 74 17.72 -1.73 -12.83
N LYS A 75 16.58 -1.34 -13.42
CA LYS A 75 15.26 -1.31 -12.75
C LYS A 75 14.32 -2.44 -13.18
N GLY A 76 14.65 -3.18 -14.23
CA GLY A 76 13.71 -4.10 -14.85
C GLY A 76 12.53 -3.34 -15.48
N PHE A 77 11.34 -3.94 -15.48
CA PHE A 77 10.12 -3.28 -15.94
C PHE A 77 9.58 -2.35 -14.85
N TYR A 78 9.20 -1.12 -15.24
CA TYR A 78 8.63 -0.14 -14.32
C TYR A 78 7.63 0.77 -15.03
N ALA A 79 6.65 1.28 -14.28
CA ALA A 79 5.76 2.34 -14.75
C ALA A 79 6.48 3.70 -14.62
N GLU A 80 6.65 4.41 -15.72
CA GLU A 80 7.29 5.71 -15.75
C GLU A 80 6.39 6.77 -15.06
N ASN A 81 6.98 7.60 -14.20
CA ASN A 81 6.30 8.63 -13.41
C ASN A 81 5.24 8.11 -12.43
N LEU A 82 5.33 6.85 -12.01
CA LEU A 82 4.50 6.34 -10.92
C LEU A 82 4.78 7.12 -9.64
N PHE A 83 3.73 7.61 -8.99
CA PHE A 83 3.85 8.34 -7.74
C PHE A 83 4.28 7.40 -6.61
N VAL A 84 5.27 7.85 -5.85
CA VAL A 84 5.87 7.11 -4.74
C VAL A 84 5.83 8.01 -3.50
N VAL A 85 5.36 7.46 -2.39
CA VAL A 85 5.27 8.11 -1.08
C VAL A 85 6.29 7.45 -0.16
N GLU A 86 7.08 8.25 0.54
CA GLU A 86 7.89 7.75 1.67
C GLU A 86 7.01 7.59 2.89
N CYS A 87 7.12 6.44 3.55
CA CYS A 87 6.29 6.06 4.69
C CYS A 87 7.17 5.91 5.93
N GLU A 88 6.88 6.69 6.97
CA GLU A 88 7.57 6.64 8.25
C GLU A 88 6.97 5.57 9.18
N ASP A 89 5.66 5.34 9.07
CA ASP A 89 4.96 4.33 9.85
C ASP A 89 3.82 3.60 9.10
N ALA A 90 3.17 2.67 9.81
CA ALA A 90 2.08 1.87 9.25
C ALA A 90 0.85 2.73 8.88
N GLY A 91 0.62 3.84 9.58
CA GLY A 91 -0.45 4.78 9.28
C GLY A 91 -0.26 5.46 7.93
N ASP A 92 0.98 5.77 7.54
CA ASP A 92 1.27 6.30 6.20
C ASP A 92 0.91 5.28 5.09
N LEU A 93 1.23 3.99 5.30
CA LEU A 93 0.85 2.93 4.37
C LEU A 93 -0.67 2.74 4.28
N GLU A 94 -1.39 2.81 5.41
CA GLU A 94 -2.85 2.79 5.42
C GLU A 94 -3.41 4.01 4.67
N GLY A 95 -2.81 5.19 4.83
CA GLY A 95 -3.17 6.39 4.07
C GLY A 95 -3.00 6.21 2.56
N VAL A 96 -1.89 5.63 2.12
CA VAL A 96 -1.67 5.29 0.69
C VAL A 96 -2.73 4.31 0.18
N LEU A 97 -3.07 3.29 0.97
CA LEU A 97 -4.10 2.32 0.63
C LEU A 97 -5.47 3.00 0.51
N ASP A 98 -5.87 3.79 1.50
CA ASP A 98 -7.15 4.49 1.54
C ASP A 98 -7.30 5.50 0.40
N GLU A 99 -6.26 6.27 0.07
CA GLU A 99 -6.29 7.19 -1.07
C GLU A 99 -6.44 6.45 -2.39
N GLY A 100 -5.66 5.38 -2.61
CA GLY A 100 -5.76 4.61 -3.86
C GLY A 100 -7.09 3.88 -4.04
N LEU A 101 -7.71 3.43 -2.93
CA LEU A 101 -9.02 2.78 -2.97
C LEU A 101 -10.16 3.69 -3.44
N LYS A 102 -10.03 5.02 -3.29
CA LYS A 102 -11.04 5.99 -3.79
C LYS A 102 -11.16 5.97 -5.31
N PHE A 103 -10.05 5.72 -6.00
CA PHE A 103 -9.97 5.75 -7.46
C PHE A 103 -9.98 4.36 -8.09
N PHE A 104 -10.01 3.31 -7.27
CA PHE A 104 -10.03 1.93 -7.74
C PHE A 104 -11.31 1.67 -8.55
N LEU A 105 -11.16 1.36 -9.84
CA LEU A 105 -12.30 1.14 -10.71
C LEU A 105 -12.92 -0.23 -10.36
N LEU A 106 -14.12 -0.21 -9.78
CA LEU A 106 -14.93 -1.42 -9.53
C LEU A 106 -15.41 -2.03 -10.86
N SER A 107 -14.52 -2.67 -11.61
CA SER A 107 -14.89 -3.56 -12.70
C SER A 107 -13.92 -4.75 -12.79
N THR A 108 -14.29 -5.83 -12.11
CA THR A 108 -13.78 -7.20 -12.27
C THR A 108 -12.26 -7.40 -12.14
N PHE A 109 -11.85 -7.89 -10.96
CA PHE A 109 -10.65 -8.70 -10.72
C PHE A 109 -9.33 -8.16 -11.33
N CYS A 110 -8.60 -7.34 -10.57
CA CYS A 110 -7.15 -7.22 -10.74
C CYS A 110 -6.48 -7.01 -9.36
N GLU A 111 -6.14 -8.12 -8.69
CA GLU A 111 -5.22 -8.10 -7.56
C GLU A 111 -3.79 -7.87 -8.07
N LYS A 112 -3.31 -6.63 -8.08
CA LYS A 112 -1.86 -6.35 -8.03
C LYS A 112 -1.58 -5.10 -7.20
N VAL A 113 -1.48 -5.31 -5.88
CA VAL A 113 -0.77 -4.39 -4.99
C VAL A 113 0.72 -4.71 -5.11
N LEU A 114 1.49 -3.83 -5.74
CA LEU A 114 2.95 -3.93 -5.82
C LEU A 114 3.54 -3.08 -4.67
N ILE A 115 3.77 -3.71 -3.52
CA ILE A 115 4.57 -3.11 -2.44
C ILE A 115 6.03 -3.43 -2.76
N TYR A 116 6.81 -2.40 -3.09
CA TYR A 116 8.26 -2.50 -3.15
C TYR A 116 8.80 -2.27 -1.73
N ILE A 117 9.57 -3.21 -1.18
CA ILE A 117 10.37 -3.04 0.05
C ILE A 117 11.82 -2.83 -0.36
#